data_AF-A0A367M9H4-F1
#
_entry.id   AF-A0A367M9H4-F1
#
_cell.length_a   1.000
_cell.length_b   1.000
_cell.length_c   1.000
_cell.angle_alpha   90.00
_cell.angle_beta   90.00
_cell.angle_gamma   90.00
#
_symmetry.space_group_name_H-M   'P 1'
#
loop_
_entity.id
_entity.type
_entity.pdbx_description
1 polymer ?
#
loop_
_entity_poly.entity_id
_entity_poly.type
_entity_poly.pdbx_seq_one_letter_code
_entity_poly.pdbx_strand_id
1 'polypeptide(L)'
;FALPTARESIAALLESAAVSYTTEGKPRGCLVDLSTTNFSPANKGVEDYLRDHRRRAARLLRERFARGVADGDVPAGADLDALTSFYSSVLQGLSIQARDGASRQQLLAIGRCAMAAWDSLLAVEAA
;
A
#
# COMPACT_ATOMS: atom_id res chain seq x y z
N PHE A 1 11.01 3.17 2.98
CA PHE A 1 10.65 3.15 4.42
C PHE A 1 11.80 3.65 5.31
N ALA A 2 12.41 4.79 4.99
CA ALA A 2 13.54 5.35 5.74
C ALA A 2 13.15 6.50 6.68
N LEU A 3 11.86 6.88 6.73
CA LEU A 3 11.40 7.98 7.56
C LEU A 3 11.28 7.58 9.04
N PRO A 4 11.45 8.54 9.97
CA PRO A 4 11.56 8.29 11.41
C PRO A 4 10.39 7.46 11.96
N THR A 5 9.15 7.84 11.64
CA THR A 5 7.95 7.13 12.14
C THR A 5 7.29 6.26 11.08
N ALA A 6 6.53 5.25 11.52
CA ALA A 6 5.69 4.42 10.68
C ALA A 6 4.64 5.29 10.00
N ARG A 7 4.04 6.22 10.74
CA ARG A 7 3.04 7.17 10.22
C ARG A 7 3.59 7.99 9.03
N GLU A 8 4.76 8.60 9.17
CA GLU A 8 5.40 9.36 8.08
C GLU A 8 5.77 8.45 6.91
N SER A 9 6.27 7.26 7.21
CA SER A 9 6.63 6.25 6.21
C SER A 9 5.43 5.83 5.35
N ILE A 10 4.26 5.64 5.95
CA ILE A 10 3.03 5.28 5.25
C ILE A 10 2.48 6.48 4.47
N ALA A 11 2.46 7.67 5.07
CA ALA A 11 2.02 8.89 4.39
C ALA A 11 2.83 9.15 3.11
N ALA A 12 4.16 9.08 3.20
CA ALA A 12 5.06 9.27 2.06
C ALA A 12 4.89 8.18 1.00
N LEU A 13 4.61 6.93 1.40
CA LEU A 13 4.33 5.85 0.46
C LEU A 13 3.06 6.13 -0.35
N LEU A 14 1.97 6.53 0.31
CA LEU A 14 0.70 6.84 -0.34
C LEU A 14 0.83 8.05 -1.29
N GLU A 15 1.54 9.09 -0.87
CA GLU A 15 1.83 10.25 -1.71
C GLU A 15 2.68 9.88 -2.92
N SER A 16 3.76 9.13 -2.71
CA SER A 16 4.64 8.65 -3.77
C SER A 16 3.90 7.79 -4.79
N ALA A 17 2.98 6.92 -4.33
CA ALA A 17 2.12 6.13 -5.19
C ALA A 17 1.20 7.03 -6.04
N ALA A 18 0.51 8.00 -5.42
CA ALA A 18 -0.36 8.93 -6.14
C ALA A 18 0.37 9.72 -7.24
N VAL A 19 1.59 10.19 -6.95
CA VAL A 19 2.44 10.90 -7.94
C VAL A 19 2.89 9.94 -9.05
N SER A 20 3.45 8.80 -8.67
CA SER A 20 4.04 7.83 -9.61
C SER A 20 2.99 7.28 -10.58
N TYR A 21 1.81 6.92 -10.09
CA TYR A 21 0.73 6.34 -10.89
C TYR A 21 0.05 7.33 -11.85
N THR A 22 0.29 8.63 -11.67
CA THR A 22 -0.30 9.71 -12.48
C THR A 22 0.77 10.56 -13.17
N THR A 23 1.98 10.03 -13.33
CA THR A 23 3.05 10.74 -14.04
C THR A 23 2.79 10.73 -15.54
N GLU A 24 2.77 11.91 -16.16
CA GLU A 24 2.56 12.06 -17.59
C GLU A 24 3.67 11.35 -18.40
N GLY A 25 3.30 10.77 -19.53
CA GLY A 25 4.22 9.98 -20.37
C GLY A 25 4.60 8.61 -19.80
N LYS A 26 4.01 8.17 -18.67
CA LYS A 26 4.19 6.83 -18.11
C LYS A 26 2.88 6.05 -18.03
N PRO A 27 2.92 4.70 -18.05
CA PRO A 27 1.73 3.89 -17.77
C PRO A 27 1.12 4.24 -16.41
N ARG A 28 -0.22 4.32 -16.37
CA ARG A 28 -0.96 4.65 -15.14
C ARG A 28 -1.16 3.41 -14.27
N GLY A 29 -1.01 3.60 -12.96
CA GLY A 29 -1.08 2.54 -11.94
C GLY A 29 0.18 1.67 -11.84
N CYS A 30 0.13 0.68 -10.95
CA CYS A 30 1.18 -0.29 -10.68
C CYS A 30 0.98 -1.55 -11.52
N LEU A 31 2.00 -1.94 -12.29
CA LEU A 31 2.00 -3.18 -13.08
C LEU A 31 1.66 -4.41 -12.21
N VAL A 32 2.25 -4.49 -11.02
CA VAL A 32 2.11 -5.63 -10.11
C VAL A 32 0.69 -5.77 -9.56
N ASP A 33 -0.01 -4.65 -9.35
CA ASP A 33 -1.39 -4.66 -8.83
C ASP A 33 -2.42 -4.87 -9.94
N LEU A 34 -2.18 -4.28 -11.12
CA LEU A 34 -3.09 -4.37 -12.27
C LEU A 34 -3.04 -5.72 -12.99
N SER A 35 -1.99 -6.50 -12.78
CA SER A 35 -1.82 -7.82 -13.37
C SER A 35 -2.43 -8.94 -12.52
N THR A 36 -3.39 -8.64 -11.64
CA THR A 36 -3.91 -9.61 -10.65
C THR A 36 -4.94 -10.60 -11.19
N THR A 37 -5.65 -10.29 -12.28
CA THR A 37 -6.92 -10.97 -12.61
C THR A 37 -6.93 -11.82 -13.88
N ASN A 38 -6.00 -11.67 -14.81
CA ASN A 38 -6.08 -12.30 -16.14
C ASN A 38 -4.86 -13.20 -16.46
N PHE A 39 -4.81 -14.38 -15.85
CA PHE A 39 -3.81 -15.39 -16.19
C PHE A 39 -4.44 -16.58 -16.89
N SER A 40 -3.90 -16.94 -18.04
CA SER A 40 -4.14 -18.26 -18.64
C SER A 40 -3.16 -19.27 -18.02
N PRO A 41 -3.48 -20.58 -18.06
CA PRO A 41 -2.56 -21.63 -17.60
C PRO A 41 -1.16 -21.54 -18.23
N ALA A 42 -1.06 -21.04 -19.46
CA ALA A 42 0.20 -20.84 -20.17
C ALA A 42 1.12 -19.79 -19.52
N ASN A 43 0.56 -18.87 -18.71
CA ASN A 43 1.29 -17.77 -18.08
C ASN A 43 1.54 -17.98 -16.57
N LYS A 44 1.40 -19.22 -16.09
CA LYS A 44 1.51 -19.54 -14.66
C LYS A 44 2.80 -19.03 -13.99
N GLY A 45 3.95 -19.12 -14.67
CA GLY A 45 5.22 -18.62 -14.12
C GLY A 45 5.22 -17.11 -13.88
N VAL A 46 4.55 -16.34 -14.75
CA VAL A 46 4.39 -14.89 -14.60
C VAL A 46 3.43 -14.58 -13.45
N GLU A 47 2.34 -15.32 -13.33
CA GLU A 47 1.42 -15.22 -12.20
C GLU A 47 2.13 -15.41 -10.86
N ASP A 48 2.90 -16.50 -10.74
CA ASP A 48 3.60 -16.85 -9.52
C ASP A 48 4.66 -15.79 -9.15
N TYR A 49 5.39 -15.26 -10.16
CA TYR A 49 6.33 -14.15 -9.98
C TYR A 49 5.66 -12.86 -9.46
N LEU A 50 4.53 -12.46 -10.05
CA LEU A 50 3.80 -11.26 -9.66
C LEU A 50 3.14 -11.41 -8.28
N ARG A 51 2.66 -12.62 -7.97
CA ARG A 51 2.13 -12.98 -6.65
C ARG A 51 3.21 -12.86 -5.58
N ASP A 52 4.42 -13.33 -5.85
CA ASP A 52 5.56 -13.18 -4.95
C ASP A 52 5.95 -11.72 -4.75
N HIS A 53 5.94 -10.91 -5.81
CA HIS A 53 6.15 -9.46 -5.69
C HIS A 53 5.13 -8.76 -4.79
N ARG A 54 3.83 -9.06 -4.93
CA ARG A 54 2.79 -8.53 -4.03
C ARG A 54 3.05 -8.93 -2.58
N ARG A 55 3.42 -10.18 -2.34
CA ARG A 55 3.76 -10.69 -0.99
C ARG A 55 5.00 -10.00 -0.41
N ARG A 56 6.02 -9.72 -1.23
CA ARG A 56 7.20 -8.96 -0.79
C ARG A 56 6.83 -7.52 -0.41
N ALA A 57 6.01 -6.84 -1.21
CA ALA A 57 5.57 -5.48 -0.89
C ALA A 57 4.80 -5.42 0.45
N ALA A 58 3.87 -6.35 0.66
CA ALA A 58 3.14 -6.47 1.92
C ALA A 58 4.08 -6.78 3.11
N ARG A 59 5.10 -7.62 2.90
CA ARG A 59 6.09 -7.92 3.94
C ARG A 59 6.89 -6.69 4.37
N LEU A 60 7.38 -5.90 3.41
CA LEU A 60 8.11 -4.66 3.71
C LEU A 60 7.23 -3.65 4.47
N LEU A 61 5.94 -3.61 4.15
CA LEU A 61 4.97 -2.78 4.84
C LEU A 61 4.77 -3.26 6.29
N ARG A 62 4.58 -4.57 6.51
CA ARG A 62 4.49 -5.18 7.85
C ARG A 62 5.76 -4.95 8.66
N GLU A 63 6.93 -5.16 8.07
CA GLU A 63 8.23 -4.90 8.70
C GLU A 63 8.34 -3.44 9.16
N ARG A 64 7.80 -2.49 8.37
CA ARG A 64 7.79 -1.09 8.78
C ARG A 64 6.91 -0.85 10.01
N PHE A 65 5.75 -1.49 10.09
CA PHE A 65 4.90 -1.40 11.29
C PHE A 65 5.56 -2.07 12.51
N ALA A 66 6.15 -3.24 12.33
CA ALA A 66 6.89 -3.93 13.39
C ALA A 66 8.04 -3.09 13.93
N ARG A 67 8.78 -2.40 13.05
CA ARG A 67 9.77 -1.41 13.47
C ARG A 67 9.14 -0.27 14.26
N GLY A 68 7.97 0.22 13.86
CA GLY A 68 7.27 1.26 14.62
C GLY A 68 6.85 0.83 16.03
N VAL A 69 6.55 -0.46 16.22
CA VAL A 69 6.31 -1.01 17.57
C VAL A 69 7.61 -0.99 18.39
N ALA A 70 8.73 -1.39 17.79
CA ALA A 70 10.03 -1.37 18.45
C ALA A 70 10.50 0.05 18.79
N ASP A 71 10.22 1.02 17.91
CA ASP A 71 10.57 2.44 18.07
C ASP A 71 9.58 3.19 18.99
N GLY A 72 8.42 2.58 19.30
CA GLY A 72 7.39 3.13 20.20
C GLY A 72 6.38 4.08 19.53
N ASP A 73 6.39 4.20 18.19
CA ASP A 73 5.44 5.04 17.45
C ASP A 73 4.19 4.29 16.94
N VAL A 74 4.16 2.96 17.15
CA VAL A 74 2.98 2.10 16.94
C VAL A 74 2.69 1.34 18.24
N PRO A 75 1.44 1.27 18.72
CA PRO A 75 1.08 0.51 19.91
C PRO A 75 1.45 -0.97 19.79
N ALA A 76 1.97 -1.56 20.87
CA ALA A 76 2.38 -2.97 20.88
C ALA A 76 1.23 -3.98 20.68
N GLY A 77 -0.01 -3.59 21.00
CA GLY A 77 -1.21 -4.41 20.79
C GLY A 77 -1.89 -4.22 19.43
N ALA A 78 -1.38 -3.34 18.57
CA ALA A 78 -1.99 -3.07 17.27
C ALA A 78 -1.93 -4.31 16.36
N ASP A 79 -3.02 -4.58 15.65
CA ASP A 79 -3.05 -5.66 14.66
C ASP A 79 -2.24 -5.30 13.40
N LEU A 80 -0.98 -5.71 13.38
CA LEU A 80 -0.07 -5.42 12.27
C LEU A 80 -0.49 -6.09 10.95
N ASP A 81 -1.19 -7.22 10.99
CA ASP A 81 -1.68 -7.90 9.78
C ASP A 81 -2.88 -7.16 9.19
N ALA A 82 -3.82 -6.71 10.04
CA ALA A 82 -4.93 -5.87 9.61
C ALA A 82 -4.43 -4.53 9.04
N LEU A 83 -3.49 -3.86 9.71
CA LEU A 83 -2.88 -2.62 9.22
C LEU A 83 -2.20 -2.82 7.87
N THR A 84 -1.41 -3.88 7.73
CA THR A 84 -0.73 -4.22 6.48
C THR A 84 -1.75 -4.48 5.37
N SER A 85 -2.83 -5.21 5.66
CA SER A 85 -3.88 -5.53 4.70
C SER A 85 -4.66 -4.30 4.27
N PHE A 86 -5.01 -3.42 5.20
CA PHE A 86 -5.70 -2.16 4.92
C PHE A 86 -4.87 -1.27 3.98
N TYR A 87 -3.63 -0.94 4.35
CA TYR A 87 -2.80 -0.05 3.54
C TYR A 87 -2.36 -0.68 2.21
N SER A 88 -2.18 -2.00 2.16
CA SER A 88 -1.98 -2.71 0.88
C SER A 88 -3.19 -2.58 -0.04
N SER A 89 -4.40 -2.67 0.52
CA SER A 89 -5.66 -2.52 -0.24
C SER A 89 -5.83 -1.09 -0.76
N VAL A 90 -5.50 -0.09 0.06
CA VAL A 90 -5.52 1.32 -0.36
C VAL A 90 -4.57 1.55 -1.54
N LEU A 91 -3.33 1.03 -1.48
CA LEU A 91 -2.36 1.17 -2.57
C LEU A 91 -2.84 0.51 -3.88
N GLN A 92 -3.41 -0.69 -3.79
CA GLN A 92 -4.02 -1.37 -4.93
C GLN A 92 -5.19 -0.55 -5.51
N GLY A 93 -6.03 0.02 -4.64
CA GLY A 93 -7.12 0.91 -5.04
C GLY A 93 -6.62 2.17 -5.76
N LEU A 94 -5.55 2.80 -5.26
CA LEU A 94 -4.93 3.95 -5.94
C LEU A 94 -4.44 3.57 -7.34
N SER A 95 -3.86 2.38 -7.50
CA SER A 95 -3.39 1.86 -8.79
C SER A 95 -4.54 1.71 -9.80
N ILE A 96 -5.66 1.12 -9.37
CA ILE A 96 -6.86 0.94 -10.20
C ILE A 96 -7.48 2.29 -10.57
N GLN A 97 -7.70 3.17 -9.58
CA GLN A 97 -8.25 4.51 -9.82
C GLN A 97 -7.39 5.33 -10.78
N ALA A 98 -6.06 5.24 -10.66
CA ALA A 98 -5.15 5.87 -11.60
C ALA A 98 -5.32 5.34 -13.02
N ARG A 99 -5.45 4.01 -13.17
CA ARG A 99 -5.68 3.34 -14.45
C ARG A 99 -7.00 3.81 -15.09
N ASP A 100 -8.04 3.99 -14.28
CA ASP A 100 -9.38 4.41 -14.72
C ASP A 100 -9.50 5.90 -15.02
N GLY A 101 -8.43 6.67 -14.79
CA GLY A 101 -8.34 8.07 -15.20
C GLY A 101 -8.33 9.08 -14.06
N ALA A 102 -8.45 8.66 -12.80
CA ALA A 102 -8.47 9.57 -11.65
C ALA A 102 -7.23 10.48 -11.60
N SER A 103 -7.45 11.76 -11.35
CA SER A 103 -6.40 12.77 -11.29
C SER A 103 -5.47 12.55 -10.10
N ARG A 104 -4.26 13.12 -10.17
CA ARG A 104 -3.32 13.12 -9.03
C ARG A 104 -3.95 13.67 -7.77
N GLN A 105 -4.73 14.74 -7.87
CA GLN A 105 -5.39 15.37 -6.72
C GLN A 105 -6.41 14.43 -6.07
N GLN A 106 -7.16 13.66 -6.86
CA GLN A 106 -8.08 12.65 -6.36
C GLN A 106 -7.34 11.53 -5.62
N LEU A 107 -6.24 11.01 -6.18
CA LEU A 107 -5.43 9.98 -5.51
C LEU A 107 -4.79 10.49 -4.22
N LEU A 108 -4.27 11.71 -4.21
CA LEU A 108 -3.75 12.35 -2.99
C LEU A 108 -4.85 12.52 -1.93
N ALA A 109 -6.10 12.80 -2.34
CA ALA A 109 -7.23 12.88 -1.42
C ALA A 109 -7.54 11.52 -0.77
N ILE A 110 -7.52 10.43 -1.54
CA ILE A 110 -7.68 9.07 -1.01
C ILE A 110 -6.57 8.77 0.00
N GLY A 111 -5.31 9.09 -0.31
CA GLY A 111 -4.19 8.94 0.61
C GLY A 111 -4.37 9.71 1.92
N ARG A 112 -4.87 10.96 1.86
CA ARG A 112 -5.20 11.75 3.05
C ARG A 112 -6.32 11.12 3.88
N CYS A 113 -7.37 10.59 3.26
CA CYS A 113 -8.44 9.88 3.96
C CYS A 113 -7.90 8.63 4.67
N ALA A 114 -7.03 7.86 4.02
CA ALA A 114 -6.39 6.69 4.63
C ALA A 114 -5.49 7.07 5.83
N MET A 115 -4.83 8.23 5.79
CA MET A 115 -4.05 8.74 6.92
C MET A 115 -4.91 9.36 8.03
N ALA A 116 -6.10 9.86 7.72
CA ALA A 116 -7.06 10.33 8.73
C ALA A 116 -7.60 9.18 9.59
N ALA A 117 -7.68 7.97 9.03
CA ALA A 117 -8.08 6.76 9.76
C ALA A 117 -6.95 6.17 10.65
N TRP A 118 -5.72 6.69 10.57
CA TRP A 118 -4.53 6.09 11.20
C TRP A 118 -4.73 5.76 12.68
N ASP A 119 -5.16 6.73 13.48
CA ASP A 119 -5.27 6.56 14.93
C ASP A 119 -6.38 5.56 15.30
N SER A 120 -7.46 5.49 14.53
CA SER A 120 -8.54 4.51 14.73
C SER A 120 -8.10 3.10 14.33
N LEU A 121 -7.29 2.95 13.28
CA LEU A 121 -6.77 1.66 12.85
C LEU A 121 -5.75 1.09 13.85
N LEU A 122 -4.93 1.95 14.47
CA LEU A 122 -4.00 1.54 15.53
C LEU A 122 -4.69 1.07 16.82
N ALA A 123 -5.94 1.50 17.04
CA ALA A 123 -6.75 1.07 18.17
C ALA A 123 -7.42 -0.30 17.96
N VAL A 124 -7.32 -0.88 16.76
CA VAL A 124 -7.79 -2.25 16.50
C VAL A 124 -6.77 -3.22 17.08
N GLU A 125 -7.20 -3.98 18.08
CA GLU A 125 -6.41 -5.04 18.69
C GLU A 125 -6.48 -6.31 17.86
N ALA A 126 -5.38 -7.07 17.86
CA ALA A 126 -5.36 -8.40 17.24
C ALA A 126 -6.32 -9.33 17.99
N ALA A 127 -7.17 -10.04 17.24
CA ALA A 127 -8.11 -11.02 17.79
C ALA A 127 -7.43 -12.29 18.33
#